data_AF-A0A3N1ZW28-F1
#
_entry.id   AF-A0A3N1ZW28-F1
#
_cell.length_a   1.000
_cell.length_b   1.000
_cell.length_c   1.000
_cell.angle_alpha   90.00
_cell.angle_beta   90.00
_cell.angle_gamma   90.00
#
_symmetry.space_group_name_H-M   'P 1'
#
loop_
_entity.id
_entity.type
_entity.pdbx_description
1 polymer ?
#
loop_
_entity_poly.entity_id
_entity_poly.type
_entity_poly.pdbx_seq_one_letter_code
_entity_poly.pdbx_strand_id
1 'polypeptide(L)'
;MSEGSAAGLRGFDRVLAQESNVSNLLQELSELDPAPWRRLVGFAPTRVLREQRLHAAGSGRSLGNADVLLEGDGGQRALIEVKLGHVLSDDQRTRYTEWATSHDSPVFLLGLSTDRALVPEADPNWQFQALADVFRQWHDSSEEFTAQLADRCAATLAHWDAALTGVLGSDGEALSTIRERFLGQALTRRVGALVLERDPARVTRPSVTSGGGLPIIQAWAPLDVQGWRHVIAEMRWWKDMAGAELRFGVDYSDLPSTAAHRREAFDLATRLMSKMSRAALEAHLKSSGFPDPAQALGRHVPAKARGDWDAVIERGFRTKDNPGGVEGNRRSTRPPFAGDGTLRFEAVIALNLDRINAVDLTNLLDATLKYLVEGALDTNLERH
;
A
#
# COMPACT_ATOMS: atom_id res chain seq x y z
N MET A 1 6.93 34.56 6.35
CA MET A 1 5.76 33.72 5.98
C MET A 1 6.02 32.35 6.56
N SER A 2 5.10 31.87 7.39
CA SER A 2 5.33 30.93 8.48
C SER A 2 5.88 29.58 8.05
N GLU A 3 6.98 29.17 8.68
CA GLU A 3 7.37 27.77 8.83
C GLU A 3 6.28 27.06 9.66
N GLY A 4 5.24 26.60 8.98
CA GLY A 4 4.34 25.60 9.53
C GLY A 4 5.10 24.29 9.62
N SER A 5 5.78 24.06 10.74
CA SER A 5 6.22 22.72 11.11
C SER A 5 5.03 21.78 10.93
N ALA A 6 5.09 20.87 9.95
CA ALA A 6 4.27 19.67 9.98
C ALA A 6 4.43 19.08 11.38
N ALA A 7 3.38 19.10 12.19
CA ALA A 7 3.46 18.63 13.56
C ALA A 7 3.61 17.11 13.48
N GLY A 8 4.85 16.63 13.37
CA GLY A 8 5.14 15.21 13.36
C GLY A 8 4.62 14.56 14.64
N LEU A 9 4.39 13.25 14.56
CA LEU A 9 4.01 12.42 15.71
C LEU A 9 4.82 12.79 16.96
N ARG A 10 4.13 13.16 18.04
CA ARG A 10 4.77 13.54 19.30
C ARG A 10 5.02 12.28 20.14
N GLY A 11 6.20 12.22 20.78
CA GLY A 11 6.57 11.25 21.84
C GLY A 11 5.93 9.87 21.72
N PHE A 12 4.82 9.68 22.42
CA PHE A 12 4.06 8.43 22.52
C PHE A 12 3.47 7.95 21.19
N ASP A 13 2.88 8.84 20.40
CA ASP A 13 2.24 8.49 19.13
C ASP A 13 3.28 7.96 18.14
N ARG A 14 4.53 8.45 18.23
CA ARG A 14 5.67 7.94 17.46
C ARG A 14 6.09 6.54 17.91
N VAL A 15 5.99 6.22 19.20
CA VAL A 15 6.26 4.87 19.71
C VAL A 15 5.22 3.91 19.14
N LEU A 16 3.94 4.27 19.21
CA LEU A 16 2.85 3.44 18.68
C LEU A 16 2.83 3.29 17.16
N ALA A 17 3.43 4.20 16.41
CA ALA A 17 3.47 4.11 14.95
C ALA A 17 4.42 3.01 14.42
N GLN A 18 5.05 2.23 15.29
CA GLN A 18 5.91 1.11 14.95
C GLN A 18 5.29 -0.21 15.44
N GLU A 19 5.03 -1.13 14.50
CA GLU A 19 4.40 -2.43 14.78
C GLU A 19 5.15 -3.22 15.87
N SER A 20 6.49 -3.23 15.84
CA SER A 20 7.30 -3.89 16.88
C SER A 20 7.09 -3.33 18.28
N ASN A 21 6.90 -2.01 18.41
CA ASN A 21 6.64 -1.38 19.70
C ASN A 21 5.23 -1.67 20.18
N VAL A 22 4.24 -1.72 19.28
CA VAL A 22 2.88 -2.15 19.62
C VAL A 22 2.89 -3.57 20.16
N SER A 23 3.63 -4.48 19.51
CA SER A 23 3.77 -5.85 19.98
C SER A 23 4.49 -5.94 21.33
N ASN A 24 5.52 -5.12 21.58
CA ASN A 24 6.18 -5.05 22.88
C ASN A 24 5.25 -4.52 23.98
N LEU A 25 4.45 -3.49 23.68
CA LEU A 25 3.45 -2.97 24.61
C LEU A 25 2.38 -4.02 24.90
N LEU A 26 1.90 -4.75 23.89
CA LEU A 26 0.99 -5.87 24.10
C LEU A 26 1.61 -6.92 25.01
N GLN A 27 2.88 -7.28 24.83
CA GLN A 27 3.56 -8.22 25.74
C GLN A 27 3.57 -7.69 27.18
N GLU A 28 4.05 -6.46 27.40
CA GLU A 28 4.14 -5.86 28.74
C GLU A 28 2.78 -5.85 29.45
N LEU A 29 1.72 -5.36 28.79
CA LEU A 29 0.38 -5.33 29.36
C LEU A 29 -0.14 -6.74 29.68
N SER A 30 0.22 -7.73 28.86
CA SER A 30 -0.20 -9.11 29.06
C SER A 30 0.53 -9.82 30.19
N GLU A 31 1.80 -9.46 30.44
CA GLU A 31 2.59 -9.98 31.55
C GLU A 31 2.13 -9.40 32.88
N LEU A 32 1.71 -8.14 32.89
CA LEU A 32 1.13 -7.46 34.06
C LEU A 32 -0.30 -7.93 34.36
N ASP A 33 -1.12 -8.08 33.33
CA ASP A 33 -2.49 -8.58 33.45
C ASP A 33 -2.89 -9.43 32.23
N PRO A 34 -2.87 -10.78 32.33
CA PRO A 34 -3.26 -11.65 31.24
C PRO A 34 -4.78 -11.85 31.11
N ALA A 35 -5.59 -11.41 32.09
CA ALA A 35 -7.02 -11.70 32.12
C ALA A 35 -7.82 -11.15 30.92
N PRO A 36 -7.52 -9.95 30.36
CA PRO A 36 -8.21 -9.40 29.19
C PRO A 36 -8.22 -10.31 27.96
N TRP A 37 -7.17 -11.12 27.77
CA TRP A 37 -7.10 -12.07 26.66
C TRP A 37 -8.22 -13.10 26.66
N ARG A 38 -8.79 -13.46 27.82
CA ARG A 38 -9.89 -14.44 27.88
C ARG A 38 -11.08 -14.01 27.03
N ARG A 39 -11.36 -12.70 26.96
CA ARG A 39 -12.44 -12.14 26.12
C ARG A 39 -12.06 -12.10 24.63
N LEU A 40 -10.79 -11.90 24.33
CA LEU A 40 -10.28 -11.72 22.96
C LEU A 40 -9.98 -13.04 22.23
N VAL A 41 -9.30 -13.96 22.91
CA VAL A 41 -8.77 -15.21 22.33
C VAL A 41 -9.33 -16.47 23.01
N GLY A 42 -10.18 -16.32 24.02
CA GLY A 42 -10.86 -17.43 24.70
C GLY A 42 -10.10 -18.03 25.90
N PHE A 43 -8.88 -17.58 26.18
CA PHE A 43 -8.10 -18.00 27.34
C PHE A 43 -7.21 -16.86 27.86
N ALA A 44 -6.79 -16.95 29.13
CA ALA A 44 -5.77 -16.06 29.68
C ALA A 44 -4.41 -16.76 29.52
N PRO A 45 -3.42 -16.17 28.83
CA PRO A 45 -2.13 -16.81 28.63
C PRO A 45 -1.36 -16.93 29.94
N THR A 46 -0.61 -18.02 30.07
CA THR A 46 0.42 -18.18 31.10
C THR A 46 1.79 -17.73 30.61
N ARG A 47 1.99 -17.64 29.28
CA ARG A 47 3.20 -17.11 28.65
C ARG A 47 2.85 -16.28 27.42
N VAL A 48 3.62 -15.22 27.21
CA VAL A 48 3.52 -14.32 26.07
C VAL A 48 4.91 -14.17 25.48
N LEU A 49 5.10 -14.63 24.24
CA LEU A 49 6.43 -14.76 23.63
C LEU A 49 6.52 -13.86 22.39
N ARG A 50 7.45 -12.91 22.41
CA ARG A 50 7.77 -12.06 21.25
C ARG A 50 8.70 -12.76 20.27
N GLU A 51 8.49 -12.47 18.97
CA GLU A 51 9.38 -12.87 17.88
C GLU A 51 9.67 -14.38 17.85
N GLN A 52 8.70 -15.17 18.34
CA GLN A 52 8.86 -16.61 18.51
C GLN A 52 9.00 -17.28 17.15
N ARG A 53 10.07 -18.07 17.01
CA ARG A 53 10.27 -18.89 15.83
C ARG A 53 9.19 -19.96 15.75
N LEU A 54 8.48 -19.97 14.64
CA LEU A 54 7.43 -20.91 14.31
C LEU A 54 7.99 -22.13 13.60
N HIS A 55 7.45 -23.29 13.93
CA HIS A 55 7.74 -24.57 13.29
C HIS A 55 6.43 -25.25 12.92
N ALA A 56 6.37 -25.98 11.80
CA ALA A 56 5.22 -26.86 11.54
C ALA A 56 5.24 -28.02 12.54
N ALA A 57 4.08 -28.41 13.07
CA ALA A 57 4.01 -29.47 14.09
C ALA A 57 4.68 -30.76 13.62
N GLY A 58 5.49 -31.37 14.50
CA GLY A 58 6.24 -32.59 14.18
C GLY A 58 7.36 -32.41 13.15
N SER A 59 7.63 -31.20 12.68
CA SER A 59 8.70 -30.90 11.72
C SER A 59 9.71 -29.91 12.31
N GLY A 60 10.99 -30.09 11.98
CA GLY A 60 12.02 -29.09 12.27
C GLY A 60 11.97 -27.86 11.35
N ARG A 61 11.08 -27.84 10.35
CA ARG A 61 11.01 -26.78 9.35
C ARG A 61 10.51 -25.48 9.97
N SER A 62 11.34 -24.44 9.84
CA SER A 62 11.04 -23.08 10.29
C SER A 62 10.01 -22.43 9.36
N LEU A 63 8.92 -21.91 9.94
CA LEU A 63 7.88 -21.14 9.26
C LEU A 63 8.07 -19.62 9.43
N GLY A 64 9.20 -19.18 10.00
CA GLY A 64 9.50 -17.78 10.26
C GLY A 64 9.23 -17.41 11.71
N ASN A 65 9.02 -16.12 12.00
CA ASN A 65 8.73 -15.64 13.35
C ASN A 65 7.32 -15.03 13.38
N ALA A 66 6.61 -15.21 14.50
CA ALA A 66 5.38 -14.48 14.80
C ALA A 66 5.69 -13.21 15.60
N ASP A 67 4.83 -12.20 15.50
CA ASP A 67 4.92 -11.05 16.39
C ASP A 67 4.73 -11.49 17.85
N VAL A 68 3.58 -12.08 18.20
CA VAL A 68 3.36 -12.60 19.55
C VAL A 68 2.76 -14.00 19.47
N LEU A 69 3.30 -14.92 20.26
CA LEU A 69 2.67 -16.22 20.56
C LEU A 69 2.14 -16.18 21.99
N LEU A 70 0.85 -16.43 22.15
CA LEU A 70 0.20 -16.65 23.43
C LEU A 70 0.17 -18.16 23.72
N GLU A 71 0.62 -18.57 24.91
CA GLU A 71 0.47 -19.95 25.40
C GLU A 71 -0.34 -19.93 26.69
N GLY A 72 -1.35 -20.79 26.77
CA GLY A 72 -2.17 -21.03 27.96
C GLY A 72 -2.02 -22.44 28.50
N ASP A 73 -2.82 -22.75 29.51
CA ASP A 73 -2.89 -24.10 30.07
C ASP A 73 -3.47 -25.11 29.08
N GLY A 74 -3.21 -26.39 29.30
CA GLY A 74 -3.79 -27.47 28.47
C GLY A 74 -3.35 -27.45 27.01
N GLY A 75 -2.27 -26.75 26.66
CA GLY A 75 -1.75 -26.65 25.30
C GLY A 75 -2.44 -25.59 24.43
N GLN A 76 -3.28 -24.73 25.01
CA GLN A 76 -3.93 -23.63 24.29
C GLN A 76 -2.88 -22.67 23.71
N ARG A 77 -3.04 -22.29 22.45
CA ARG A 77 -2.14 -21.36 21.76
C ARG A 77 -2.91 -20.41 20.85
N ALA A 78 -2.36 -19.22 20.64
CA ALA A 78 -2.83 -18.29 19.63
C ALA A 78 -1.66 -17.49 19.08
N LEU A 79 -1.60 -17.30 17.76
CA LEU A 79 -0.68 -16.35 17.14
C LEU A 79 -1.33 -15.00 17.00
N ILE A 80 -0.56 -13.95 17.22
CA ILE A 80 -0.95 -12.57 17.02
C ILE A 80 0.04 -11.97 16.03
N GLU A 81 -0.49 -11.37 14.98
CA GLU A 81 0.24 -10.56 14.00
C GLU A 81 -0.26 -9.12 14.08
N VAL A 82 0.66 -8.15 14.16
CA VAL A 82 0.30 -6.73 14.26
C VAL A 82 0.58 -6.02 12.93
N LYS A 83 -0.40 -5.26 12.43
CA LYS A 83 -0.25 -4.41 11.24
C LYS A 83 -0.75 -3.00 11.47
N LEU A 84 0.06 -2.04 11.04
CA LEU A 84 -0.31 -0.63 10.96
C LEU A 84 -0.05 -0.11 9.54
N GLY A 85 1.17 -0.32 9.04
CA GLY A 85 1.63 0.23 7.76
C GLY A 85 2.05 -0.84 6.76
N HIS A 86 2.45 -2.02 7.22
CA HIS A 86 2.94 -3.06 6.32
C HIS A 86 1.81 -3.91 5.74
N VAL A 87 2.07 -4.48 4.57
CA VAL A 87 1.17 -5.45 3.91
C VAL A 87 1.45 -6.84 4.49
N LEU A 88 0.39 -7.59 4.81
CA LEU A 88 0.48 -9.03 5.08
C LEU A 88 0.68 -9.75 3.74
N SER A 89 1.86 -10.32 3.51
CA SER A 89 2.16 -11.02 2.25
C SER A 89 1.46 -12.38 2.17
N ASP A 90 1.19 -12.85 0.94
CA ASP A 90 0.58 -14.18 0.74
C ASP A 90 1.47 -15.32 1.28
N ASP A 91 2.80 -15.17 1.18
CA ASP A 91 3.76 -16.11 1.80
C ASP A 91 3.62 -16.12 3.32
N GLN A 92 3.56 -14.94 3.96
CA GLN A 92 3.38 -14.85 5.41
C GLN A 92 2.05 -15.46 5.83
N ARG A 93 0.96 -15.15 5.12
CA ARG A 93 -0.36 -15.72 5.36
C ARG A 93 -0.33 -17.24 5.26
N THR A 94 0.23 -17.78 4.19
CA THR A 94 0.36 -19.22 3.95
C THR A 94 1.11 -19.91 5.09
N ARG A 95 2.24 -19.33 5.53
CA ARG A 95 3.03 -19.88 6.64
C ARG A 95 2.26 -19.89 7.96
N TYR A 96 1.47 -18.86 8.25
CA TYR A 96 0.69 -18.79 9.49
C TYR A 96 -0.54 -19.70 9.45
N THR A 97 -1.25 -19.79 8.33
CA THR A 97 -2.35 -20.76 8.15
C THR A 97 -1.84 -22.19 8.27
N GLU A 98 -0.66 -22.49 7.73
CA GLU A 98 0.00 -23.78 7.91
C GLU A 98 0.31 -24.06 9.39
N TRP A 99 0.88 -23.08 10.10
CA TRP A 99 1.14 -23.21 11.53
C TRP A 99 -0.15 -23.48 12.31
N ALA A 100 -1.19 -22.69 12.06
CA ALA A 100 -2.50 -22.73 12.72
C ALA A 100 -3.14 -24.11 12.59
N THR A 101 -3.16 -24.63 11.35
CA THR A 101 -3.71 -25.95 11.04
C THR A 101 -2.94 -27.05 11.76
N SER A 102 -1.61 -26.96 11.81
CA SER A 102 -0.78 -27.98 12.46
C SER A 102 -0.86 -27.99 14.00
N HIS A 103 -1.30 -26.89 14.61
CA HIS A 103 -1.42 -26.73 16.06
C HIS A 103 -2.87 -26.65 16.56
N ASP A 104 -3.86 -26.77 15.67
CA ASP A 104 -5.28 -26.54 15.98
C ASP A 104 -5.48 -25.23 16.78
N SER A 105 -4.89 -24.14 16.28
CA SER A 105 -4.76 -22.87 17.01
C SER A 105 -5.07 -21.67 16.13
N PRO A 106 -5.81 -20.66 16.61
CA PRO A 106 -6.17 -19.49 15.84
C PRO A 106 -4.99 -18.54 15.60
N VAL A 107 -5.12 -17.74 14.54
CA VAL A 107 -4.26 -16.60 14.21
C VAL A 107 -5.10 -15.32 14.24
N PHE A 108 -4.65 -14.33 14.99
CA PHE A 108 -5.29 -13.03 15.09
C PHE A 108 -4.46 -11.99 14.33
N LEU A 109 -5.09 -11.31 13.38
CA LEU A 109 -4.57 -10.08 12.82
C LEU A 109 -5.08 -8.91 13.65
N LEU A 110 -4.16 -8.20 14.32
CA LEU A 110 -4.46 -6.95 15.00
C LEU A 110 -4.05 -5.78 14.12
N GLY A 111 -4.98 -4.91 13.78
CA GLY A 111 -4.64 -3.74 12.97
C GLY A 111 -5.61 -2.58 13.13
N LEU A 112 -5.50 -1.62 12.22
CA LEU A 112 -6.51 -0.56 12.08
C LEU A 112 -7.79 -1.16 11.49
N SER A 113 -8.95 -0.60 11.80
CA SER A 113 -10.26 -1.13 11.40
C SER A 113 -10.38 -1.35 9.88
N THR A 114 -9.67 -0.55 9.08
CA THR A 114 -9.60 -0.69 7.62
C THR A 114 -8.89 -1.97 7.15
N ASP A 115 -8.07 -2.59 8.00
CA ASP A 115 -7.33 -3.81 7.71
C ASP A 115 -8.16 -5.08 7.90
N ARG A 116 -9.43 -4.97 8.33
CA ARG A 116 -10.35 -6.13 8.42
C ARG A 116 -10.41 -6.92 7.12
N ALA A 117 -10.38 -6.24 5.98
CA ALA A 117 -10.40 -6.86 4.66
C ALA A 117 -9.13 -7.68 4.31
N LEU A 118 -8.05 -7.58 5.11
CA LEU A 118 -6.84 -8.39 4.94
C LEU A 118 -7.01 -9.83 5.43
N VAL A 119 -8.03 -10.09 6.25
CA VAL A 119 -8.40 -11.44 6.70
C VAL A 119 -9.47 -12.00 5.77
N PRO A 120 -9.20 -13.10 5.04
CA PRO A 120 -10.21 -13.73 4.21
C PRO A 120 -11.32 -14.31 5.08
N GLU A 121 -12.59 -13.97 4.80
CA GLU A 121 -13.75 -14.54 5.52
C GLU A 121 -13.80 -16.08 5.42
N ALA A 122 -13.22 -16.64 4.36
CA ALA A 122 -13.20 -18.08 4.09
C ALA A 122 -12.12 -18.85 4.85
N ASP A 123 -11.15 -18.20 5.51
CA ASP A 123 -10.13 -18.90 6.30
C ASP A 123 -10.54 -18.91 7.78
N PRO A 124 -11.06 -20.04 8.31
CA PRO A 124 -11.57 -20.11 9.67
C PRO A 124 -10.47 -19.97 10.73
N ASN A 125 -9.20 -20.11 10.35
CA ASN A 125 -8.08 -19.97 11.28
C ASN A 125 -7.76 -18.51 11.60
N TRP A 126 -8.20 -17.57 10.76
CA TRP A 126 -7.89 -16.16 10.93
C TRP A 126 -9.04 -15.39 11.56
N GLN A 127 -8.70 -14.52 12.49
CA GLN A 127 -9.62 -13.59 13.11
C GLN A 127 -9.02 -12.18 13.08
N PHE A 128 -9.85 -11.18 12.80
CA PHE A 128 -9.45 -9.78 12.86
C PHE A 128 -9.92 -9.13 14.15
N GLN A 129 -9.05 -8.36 14.80
CA GLN A 129 -9.39 -7.49 15.93
C GLN A 129 -8.79 -6.10 15.72
N ALA A 130 -9.57 -5.05 15.96
CA ALA A 130 -9.05 -3.69 15.89
C ALA A 130 -8.14 -3.42 17.09
N LEU A 131 -6.94 -2.87 16.86
CA LEU A 131 -5.97 -2.60 17.92
C LEU A 131 -6.54 -1.71 19.03
N ALA A 132 -7.33 -0.69 18.67
CA ALA A 132 -7.97 0.19 19.65
C ALA A 132 -8.88 -0.60 20.61
N ASP A 133 -9.61 -1.60 20.10
CA ASP A 133 -10.52 -2.43 20.90
C ASP A 133 -9.77 -3.44 21.75
N VAL A 134 -8.64 -3.96 21.26
CA VAL A 134 -7.73 -4.84 22.00
C VAL A 134 -7.17 -4.12 23.22
N PHE A 135 -6.54 -2.96 23.04
CA PHE A 135 -5.99 -2.19 24.16
C PHE A 135 -7.08 -1.79 25.16
N ARG A 136 -8.30 -1.46 24.69
CA ARG A 136 -9.41 -1.11 25.59
C ARG A 136 -9.80 -2.24 26.54
N GLN A 137 -9.47 -3.50 26.25
CA GLN A 137 -9.77 -4.61 27.18
C GLN A 137 -9.00 -4.52 28.51
N TRP A 138 -7.89 -3.77 28.55
CA TRP A 138 -7.11 -3.52 29.77
C TRP A 138 -7.60 -2.30 30.58
N HIS A 139 -8.63 -1.58 30.12
CA HIS A 139 -9.19 -0.43 30.85
C HIS A 139 -9.60 -0.80 32.28
N ASP A 140 -10.19 -1.99 32.46
CA ASP A 140 -10.66 -2.49 33.75
C ASP A 140 -9.57 -3.23 34.55
N SER A 141 -8.30 -3.14 34.15
CA SER A 141 -7.21 -3.82 34.87
C SER A 141 -7.11 -3.31 36.30
N SER A 142 -6.85 -4.22 37.24
CA SER A 142 -6.58 -3.84 38.63
C SER A 142 -5.21 -3.17 38.81
N GLU A 143 -4.34 -3.26 37.82
CA GLU A 143 -3.04 -2.60 37.80
C GLU A 143 -3.20 -1.21 37.16
N GLU A 144 -3.04 -0.15 37.97
CA GLU A 144 -3.35 1.23 37.58
C GLU A 144 -2.50 1.71 36.39
N PHE A 145 -1.21 1.38 36.36
CA PHE A 145 -0.32 1.80 35.27
C PHE A 145 -0.73 1.15 33.94
N THR A 146 -1.09 -0.13 33.96
CA THR A 146 -1.58 -0.92 32.83
C THR A 146 -2.86 -0.34 32.27
N ALA A 147 -3.85 -0.04 33.12
CA ALA A 147 -5.10 0.57 32.68
C ALA A 147 -4.85 1.93 32.01
N GLN A 148 -4.05 2.81 32.63
CA GLN A 148 -3.74 4.14 32.08
C GLN A 148 -2.97 4.08 30.76
N LEU A 149 -1.97 3.19 30.66
CA LEU A 149 -1.18 3.00 29.45
C LEU A 149 -2.06 2.46 28.31
N ALA A 150 -2.89 1.46 28.60
CA ALA A 150 -3.81 0.86 27.64
C ALA A 150 -4.84 1.87 27.12
N ASP A 151 -5.41 2.71 27.99
CA ASP A 151 -6.35 3.77 27.60
C ASP A 151 -5.69 4.79 26.66
N ARG A 152 -4.44 5.18 26.96
CA ARG A 152 -3.69 6.09 26.10
C ARG A 152 -3.39 5.44 24.74
N CYS A 153 -3.07 4.15 24.69
CA CYS A 153 -2.94 3.40 23.45
C CYS A 153 -4.26 3.38 22.66
N ALA A 154 -5.35 2.95 23.30
CA ALA A 154 -6.66 2.80 22.69
C ALA A 154 -7.18 4.12 22.12
N ALA A 155 -7.03 5.23 22.85
CA ALA A 155 -7.43 6.56 22.38
C ALA A 155 -6.61 7.02 21.16
N THR A 156 -5.30 6.75 21.14
CA THR A 156 -4.43 7.12 20.01
C THR A 156 -4.78 6.31 18.76
N LEU A 157 -4.97 5.01 18.91
CA LEU A 157 -5.35 4.11 17.82
C LEU A 157 -6.76 4.41 17.29
N ALA A 158 -7.72 4.71 18.17
CA ALA A 158 -9.06 5.11 17.77
C ALA A 158 -9.07 6.43 16.99
N HIS A 159 -8.20 7.37 17.36
CA HIS A 159 -8.02 8.61 16.60
C HIS A 159 -7.49 8.36 15.19
N TRP A 160 -6.53 7.43 15.03
CA TRP A 160 -6.01 7.03 13.73
C TRP A 160 -7.06 6.31 12.87
N ASP A 161 -7.86 5.43 13.47
CA ASP A 161 -9.01 4.81 12.80
C ASP A 161 -10.01 5.86 12.33
N ALA A 162 -10.36 6.82 13.19
CA ALA A 162 -11.27 7.90 12.83
C ALA A 162 -10.75 8.74 11.66
N ALA A 163 -9.44 9.05 11.62
CA ALA A 163 -8.83 9.78 10.50
C ALA A 163 -8.92 8.99 9.18
N LEU A 164 -8.64 7.68 9.20
CA LEU A 164 -8.77 6.83 8.01
C LEU A 164 -10.23 6.68 7.56
N THR A 165 -11.14 6.41 8.49
CA THR A 165 -12.57 6.33 8.19
C THR A 165 -13.11 7.64 7.64
N GLY A 166 -12.66 8.77 8.19
CA GLY A 166 -13.02 10.11 7.75
C GLY A 166 -12.75 10.32 6.26
N VAL A 167 -11.56 9.93 5.77
CA VAL A 167 -11.21 10.09 4.35
C VAL A 167 -11.79 9.01 3.43
N LEU A 168 -12.29 7.89 3.97
CA LEU A 168 -12.85 6.78 3.17
C LEU A 168 -14.34 6.94 2.84
N GLY A 169 -15.03 7.91 3.45
CA GLY A 169 -16.43 8.21 3.15
C GLY A 169 -16.64 8.85 1.76
N SER A 170 -17.83 8.72 1.19
CA SER A 170 -18.20 9.36 -0.08
C SER A 170 -18.16 10.89 0.00
N ASP A 171 -18.62 11.45 1.13
CA ASP A 171 -18.46 12.86 1.50
C ASP A 171 -17.32 13.03 2.52
N GLY A 172 -16.29 12.18 2.38
CA GLY A 172 -15.20 12.05 3.32
C GLY A 172 -14.31 13.29 3.41
N GLU A 173 -13.52 13.33 4.46
CA GLU A 173 -12.48 14.34 4.66
C GLU A 173 -11.43 14.32 3.54
N ALA A 174 -10.78 15.46 3.33
CA ALA A 174 -9.72 15.58 2.35
C ALA A 174 -8.52 14.71 2.71
N LEU A 175 -7.84 14.13 1.70
CA LEU A 175 -6.64 13.31 1.90
C LEU A 175 -5.49 14.06 2.59
N SER A 176 -5.52 15.39 2.56
CA SER A 176 -4.54 16.22 3.27
C SER A 176 -4.65 16.11 4.79
N THR A 177 -5.71 15.52 5.37
CA THR A 177 -5.77 15.24 6.81
C THR A 177 -4.83 14.10 7.21
N ILE A 178 -4.43 13.23 6.27
CA ILE A 178 -3.49 12.14 6.51
C ILE A 178 -2.05 12.65 6.38
N ARG A 179 -1.41 12.95 7.52
CA ARG A 179 -0.04 13.51 7.58
C ARG A 179 1.01 12.47 7.95
N GLU A 180 0.58 11.34 8.50
CA GLU A 180 1.44 10.26 8.95
C GLU A 180 1.69 9.25 7.82
N ARG A 181 2.96 8.88 7.61
CA ARG A 181 3.34 7.95 6.54
C ARG A 181 2.68 6.59 6.69
N PHE A 182 2.61 6.04 7.90
CA PHE A 182 2.01 4.71 8.11
C PHE A 182 0.49 4.74 7.87
N LEU A 183 -0.21 5.84 8.19
CA LEU A 183 -1.62 6.03 7.82
C LEU A 183 -1.78 6.15 6.31
N GLY A 184 -0.87 6.87 5.64
CA GLY A 184 -0.84 6.88 4.17
C GLY A 184 -0.65 5.47 3.58
N GLN A 185 0.15 4.61 4.21
CA GLN A 185 0.31 3.21 3.79
C GLN A 185 -0.98 2.38 4.04
N ALA A 186 -1.65 2.58 5.17
CA ALA A 186 -2.95 1.95 5.44
C ALA A 186 -4.01 2.38 4.42
N LEU A 187 -4.05 3.68 4.12
CA LEU A 187 -4.92 4.24 3.12
C LEU A 187 -4.66 3.65 1.73
N THR A 188 -3.39 3.56 1.29
CA THR A 188 -3.07 2.99 -0.03
C THR A 188 -3.49 1.53 -0.16
N ARG A 189 -3.38 0.73 0.92
CA ARG A 189 -3.92 -0.64 0.94
C ARG A 189 -5.43 -0.65 0.70
N ARG A 190 -6.18 0.18 1.43
CA ARG A 190 -7.64 0.22 1.29
C ARG A 190 -8.07 0.73 -0.09
N VAL A 191 -7.43 1.78 -0.60
CA VAL A 191 -7.66 2.29 -1.96
C VAL A 191 -7.39 1.22 -3.01
N GLY A 192 -6.31 0.44 -2.86
CA GLY A 192 -6.01 -0.69 -3.73
C GLY A 192 -7.12 -1.75 -3.74
N ALA A 193 -7.64 -2.11 -2.57
CA ALA A 193 -8.80 -3.01 -2.45
C ALA A 193 -10.04 -2.43 -3.13
N LEU A 194 -10.35 -1.14 -2.92
CA LEU A 194 -11.49 -0.46 -3.55
C LEU A 194 -11.38 -0.42 -5.09
N VAL A 195 -10.17 -0.30 -5.64
CA VAL A 195 -9.96 -0.38 -7.10
C VAL A 195 -10.27 -1.79 -7.60
N LEU A 196 -9.82 -2.84 -6.90
CA LEU A 196 -10.11 -4.24 -7.26
C LEU A 196 -11.59 -4.60 -7.11
N GLU A 197 -12.28 -4.07 -6.09
CA GLU A 197 -13.72 -4.26 -5.89
C GLU A 197 -14.54 -3.73 -7.08
N ARG A 198 -14.07 -2.66 -7.74
CA ARG A 198 -14.75 -2.07 -8.91
C ARG A 198 -14.48 -2.82 -10.20
N ASP A 199 -13.27 -3.33 -10.36
CA ASP A 199 -12.86 -4.07 -11.55
C ASP A 199 -11.80 -5.12 -11.16
N PRO A 200 -12.23 -6.39 -10.97
CA PRO A 200 -11.32 -7.48 -10.61
C PRO A 200 -10.28 -7.82 -11.67
N ALA A 201 -10.40 -7.30 -12.90
CA ALA A 201 -9.37 -7.47 -13.93
C ALA A 201 -8.16 -6.55 -13.74
N ARG A 202 -8.24 -5.58 -12.81
CA ARG A 202 -7.11 -4.72 -12.45
C ARG A 202 -6.10 -5.49 -11.61
N VAL A 203 -4.86 -5.02 -11.66
CA VAL A 203 -3.83 -5.40 -10.70
C VAL A 203 -3.54 -4.17 -9.85
N THR A 204 -3.39 -4.34 -8.53
CA THR A 204 -3.00 -3.24 -7.64
C THR A 204 -1.84 -3.65 -6.75
N ARG A 205 -0.98 -2.67 -6.42
CA ARG A 205 0.17 -2.88 -5.54
C ARG A 205 0.35 -1.68 -4.61
N PRO A 206 -0.26 -1.71 -3.41
CA PRO A 206 0.12 -0.80 -2.35
C PRO A 206 1.55 -1.13 -1.91
N SER A 207 2.40 -0.11 -1.81
CA SER A 207 3.81 -0.29 -1.45
C SER A 207 4.41 1.01 -0.91
N VAL A 208 5.74 1.02 -0.77
CA VAL A 208 6.50 2.21 -0.36
C VAL A 208 7.69 2.46 -1.27
N THR A 209 8.09 3.72 -1.39
CA THR A 209 9.29 4.10 -2.16
C THR A 209 10.57 3.53 -1.53
N SER A 210 11.49 3.05 -2.36
CA SER A 210 12.85 2.72 -1.93
C SER A 210 13.55 3.95 -1.31
N GLY A 211 14.15 3.77 -0.13
CA GLY A 211 14.94 4.80 0.56
C GLY A 211 14.14 5.90 1.29
N GLY A 212 12.82 5.75 1.46
CA GLY A 212 12.04 6.79 2.16
C GLY A 212 10.71 6.35 2.76
N GLY A 213 10.20 5.16 2.43
CA GLY A 213 8.97 4.65 3.03
C GLY A 213 7.71 5.44 2.65
N LEU A 214 7.76 6.23 1.56
CA LEU A 214 6.61 7.06 1.17
C LEU A 214 5.51 6.16 0.60
N PRO A 215 4.25 6.34 1.03
CA PRO A 215 3.14 5.56 0.51
C PRO A 215 3.00 5.69 -1.00
N ILE A 216 2.81 4.54 -1.65
CA ILE A 216 2.47 4.44 -3.06
C ILE A 216 1.30 3.47 -3.21
N ILE A 217 0.38 3.79 -4.11
CA ILE A 217 -0.52 2.81 -4.72
C ILE A 217 -0.30 2.82 -6.22
N GLN A 218 -0.01 1.64 -6.77
CA GLN A 218 0.07 1.41 -8.21
C GLN A 218 -1.14 0.57 -8.63
N ALA A 219 -1.74 0.91 -9.76
CA ALA A 219 -2.81 0.15 -10.37
C ALA A 219 -2.53 -0.01 -11.86
N TRP A 220 -2.78 -1.21 -12.39
CA TRP A 220 -2.57 -1.56 -13.79
C TRP A 220 -3.84 -2.06 -14.43
N ALA A 221 -3.93 -1.85 -15.74
CA ALA A 221 -4.96 -2.44 -16.59
C ALA A 221 -4.29 -3.23 -17.71
N PRO A 222 -4.67 -4.50 -17.92
CA PRO A 222 -4.12 -5.29 -19.01
C PRO A 222 -4.61 -4.74 -20.36
N LEU A 223 -3.70 -4.71 -21.34
CA LEU A 223 -3.98 -4.42 -22.75
C LEU A 223 -4.08 -5.69 -23.59
N ASP A 224 -3.63 -6.82 -23.07
CA ASP A 224 -3.65 -8.12 -23.71
C ASP A 224 -4.18 -9.22 -22.78
N VAL A 225 -4.54 -10.35 -23.37
CA VAL A 225 -5.09 -11.51 -22.63
C VAL A 225 -4.04 -12.11 -21.70
N GLN A 226 -2.76 -12.02 -22.05
CA GLN A 226 -1.65 -12.51 -21.23
C GLN A 226 -1.40 -11.66 -19.99
N GLY A 227 -1.87 -10.40 -19.95
CA GLY A 227 -1.69 -9.51 -18.82
C GLY A 227 -0.22 -9.17 -18.58
N TRP A 228 0.56 -8.98 -19.65
CA TRP A 228 1.97 -8.55 -19.54
C TRP A 228 2.19 -7.14 -20.06
N ARG A 229 1.24 -6.64 -20.86
CA ARG A 229 1.23 -5.28 -21.39
C ARG A 229 0.19 -4.49 -20.62
N HIS A 230 0.63 -3.43 -19.97
CA HIS A 230 -0.26 -2.64 -19.13
C HIS A 230 -0.20 -1.16 -19.45
N VAL A 231 -1.33 -0.51 -19.20
CA VAL A 231 -1.33 0.89 -18.78
C VAL A 231 -1.34 0.95 -17.26
N ILE A 232 -0.75 2.01 -16.71
CA ILE A 232 -0.57 2.21 -15.28
C ILE A 232 -1.12 3.55 -14.82
N ALA A 233 -1.66 3.58 -13.61
CA ALA A 233 -1.90 4.76 -12.80
C ALA A 233 -1.30 4.53 -11.40
N GLU A 234 -0.43 5.42 -10.98
CA GLU A 234 0.26 5.40 -9.69
C GLU A 234 -0.02 6.71 -8.95
N MET A 235 -0.40 6.62 -7.68
CA MET A 235 -0.32 7.76 -6.78
C MET A 235 0.85 7.56 -5.81
N ARG A 236 1.66 8.62 -5.67
CA ARG A 236 2.79 8.65 -4.75
C ARG A 236 2.78 9.90 -3.90
N TRP A 237 2.85 9.75 -2.58
CA TRP A 237 2.98 10.89 -1.67
C TRP A 237 4.34 11.56 -1.74
N TRP A 238 4.38 12.85 -1.44
CA TRP A 238 5.61 13.61 -1.23
C TRP A 238 6.21 13.36 0.15
N LYS A 239 7.47 13.77 0.34
CA LYS A 239 8.24 13.47 1.56
C LYS A 239 7.62 14.03 2.84
N ASP A 240 6.98 15.18 2.72
CA ASP A 240 6.33 15.94 3.79
C ASP A 240 4.85 15.54 4.00
N MET A 241 4.32 14.61 3.21
CA MET A 241 2.90 14.23 3.20
C MET A 241 1.95 15.42 2.94
N ALA A 242 2.47 16.54 2.41
CA ALA A 242 1.67 17.73 2.13
C ALA A 242 0.93 17.64 0.79
N GLY A 243 1.46 16.83 -0.12
CA GLY A 243 0.88 16.58 -1.43
C GLY A 243 1.27 15.21 -1.97
N ALA A 244 0.81 14.94 -3.19
CA ALA A 244 1.14 13.72 -3.91
C ALA A 244 1.31 14.02 -5.40
N GLU A 245 1.74 13.02 -6.15
CA GLU A 245 1.75 13.03 -7.60
C GLU A 245 0.97 11.83 -8.14
N LEU A 246 0.21 12.06 -9.20
CA LEU A 246 -0.32 11.05 -10.09
C LEU A 246 0.71 10.83 -11.20
N ARG A 247 1.10 9.58 -11.41
CA ARG A 247 1.88 9.13 -12.55
C ARG A 247 1.06 8.17 -13.36
N PHE A 248 1.03 8.31 -14.67
CA PHE A 248 0.21 7.45 -15.50
C PHE A 248 0.78 7.33 -16.91
N GLY A 249 0.57 6.17 -17.53
CA GLY A 249 1.12 5.88 -18.85
C GLY A 249 1.19 4.39 -19.13
N VAL A 250 2.32 3.94 -19.68
CA VAL A 250 2.56 2.56 -20.13
C VAL A 250 3.57 1.89 -19.21
N ASP A 251 3.31 0.63 -18.84
CA ASP A 251 4.23 -0.18 -18.03
C ASP A 251 4.28 -1.63 -18.50
N TYR A 252 5.40 -2.01 -19.11
CA TYR A 252 5.68 -3.35 -19.61
C TYR A 252 6.75 -4.05 -18.76
N SER A 253 6.95 -3.63 -17.50
CA SER A 253 8.09 -4.08 -16.67
C SER A 253 8.09 -5.57 -16.32
N ASP A 254 6.95 -6.27 -16.48
CA ASP A 254 6.87 -7.73 -16.32
C ASP A 254 7.43 -8.51 -17.52
N LEU A 255 7.66 -7.84 -18.66
CA LEU A 255 8.29 -8.44 -19.82
C LEU A 255 9.83 -8.41 -19.71
N PRO A 256 10.53 -9.38 -20.31
CA PRO A 256 11.97 -9.30 -20.47
C PRO A 256 12.37 -8.01 -21.21
N SER A 257 13.40 -7.31 -20.72
CA SER A 257 13.90 -6.09 -21.36
C SER A 257 14.70 -6.42 -22.63
N THR A 258 13.98 -6.76 -23.69
CA THR A 258 14.49 -6.93 -25.07
C THR A 258 14.34 -5.63 -25.86
N ALA A 259 15.05 -5.50 -26.97
CA ALA A 259 14.91 -4.35 -27.87
C ALA A 259 13.47 -4.21 -28.38
N ALA A 260 12.85 -5.33 -28.75
CA ALA A 260 11.48 -5.39 -29.24
C ALA A 260 10.48 -4.85 -28.19
N HIS A 261 10.55 -5.32 -26.94
CA HIS A 261 9.62 -4.86 -25.89
C HIS A 261 9.86 -3.39 -25.51
N ARG A 262 11.12 -2.93 -25.48
CA ARG A 262 11.44 -1.51 -25.26
C ARG A 262 10.88 -0.62 -26.36
N ARG A 263 11.02 -1.04 -27.62
CA ARG A 263 10.46 -0.33 -28.78
C ARG A 263 8.94 -0.31 -28.70
N GLU A 264 8.33 -1.45 -28.43
CA GLU A 264 6.87 -1.57 -28.33
C GLU A 264 6.28 -0.64 -27.24
N ALA A 265 6.84 -0.67 -26.03
CA ALA A 265 6.40 0.18 -24.94
C ALA A 265 6.60 1.68 -25.25
N PHE A 266 7.73 2.04 -25.86
CA PHE A 266 8.02 3.42 -26.26
C PHE A 266 7.09 3.92 -27.37
N ASP A 267 6.83 3.09 -28.38
CA ASP A 267 5.94 3.43 -29.49
C ASP A 267 4.51 3.63 -28.99
N LEU A 268 4.02 2.78 -28.09
CA LEU A 268 2.70 2.96 -27.47
C LEU A 268 2.64 4.26 -26.65
N ALA A 269 3.63 4.51 -25.80
CA ALA A 269 3.69 5.74 -25.01
C ALA A 269 3.71 7.00 -25.90
N THR A 270 4.43 6.94 -27.03
CA THR A 270 4.47 8.03 -28.01
C THR A 270 3.12 8.28 -28.66
N ARG A 271 2.37 7.21 -29.01
CA ARG A 271 0.99 7.35 -29.53
C ARG A 271 0.04 7.92 -28.48
N LEU A 272 0.20 7.53 -27.22
CA LEU A 272 -0.61 8.03 -26.10
C LEU A 272 -0.17 9.42 -25.60
N MET A 273 0.88 10.03 -26.14
CA MET A 273 1.47 11.25 -25.59
C MET A 273 0.47 12.41 -25.46
N SER A 274 -0.48 12.56 -26.40
CA SER A 274 -1.54 13.58 -26.32
C SER A 274 -2.54 13.31 -25.19
N LYS A 275 -2.80 12.03 -24.90
CA LYS A 275 -3.63 11.57 -23.79
C LYS A 275 -2.89 11.64 -22.45
N MET A 276 -1.57 11.47 -22.45
CA MET A 276 -0.70 11.58 -21.29
C MET A 276 -0.39 13.04 -20.92
N SER A 277 -1.42 13.87 -20.81
CA SER A 277 -1.32 15.28 -20.43
C SER A 277 -2.38 15.65 -19.40
N ARG A 278 -2.07 16.64 -18.54
CA ARG A 278 -3.03 17.15 -17.56
C ARG A 278 -4.33 17.62 -18.21
N ALA A 279 -4.24 18.42 -19.27
CA ALA A 279 -5.41 19.00 -19.92
C ALA A 279 -6.34 17.92 -20.51
N ALA A 280 -5.77 16.89 -21.15
CA ALA A 280 -6.55 15.81 -21.74
C ALA A 280 -7.23 14.94 -20.67
N LEU A 281 -6.50 14.57 -19.62
CA LEU A 281 -7.07 13.82 -18.49
C LEU A 281 -8.14 14.63 -17.75
N GLU A 282 -7.91 15.92 -17.50
CA GLU A 282 -8.88 16.82 -16.86
C GLU A 282 -10.18 16.92 -17.68
N ALA A 283 -10.07 17.04 -19.01
CA ALA A 283 -11.24 17.05 -19.89
C ALA A 283 -12.01 15.73 -19.84
N HIS A 284 -11.32 14.59 -19.89
CA HIS A 284 -11.93 13.27 -19.79
C HIS A 284 -12.67 13.07 -18.45
N LEU A 285 -12.01 13.39 -17.32
CA LEU A 285 -12.62 13.26 -16.00
C LEU A 285 -13.92 14.10 -15.88
N LYS A 286 -13.92 15.33 -16.40
CA LYS A 286 -15.12 16.18 -16.43
C LYS A 286 -16.23 15.57 -17.28
N SER A 287 -15.93 15.07 -18.48
CA SER A 287 -16.93 14.44 -19.35
C SER A 287 -17.47 13.13 -18.77
N SER A 288 -16.67 12.41 -17.99
CA SER A 288 -17.03 11.13 -17.36
C SER A 288 -17.73 11.29 -16.01
N GLY A 289 -18.08 12.51 -15.60
CA GLY A 289 -18.82 12.76 -14.35
C GLY A 289 -17.96 12.75 -13.08
N PHE A 290 -16.65 12.98 -13.19
CA PHE A 290 -15.71 13.06 -12.07
C PHE A 290 -15.13 14.48 -11.90
N PRO A 291 -15.95 15.49 -11.58
CA PRO A 291 -15.51 16.89 -11.49
C PRO A 291 -14.51 17.13 -10.36
N ASP A 292 -14.67 16.47 -9.21
CA ASP A 292 -13.79 16.69 -8.04
C ASP A 292 -12.37 16.11 -8.28
N PRO A 293 -12.21 14.86 -8.76
CA PRO A 293 -10.92 14.37 -9.25
C PRO A 293 -10.27 15.26 -10.31
N ALA A 294 -11.05 15.85 -11.22
CA ALA A 294 -10.53 16.76 -12.25
C ALA A 294 -9.96 18.06 -11.64
N GLN A 295 -10.63 18.63 -10.63
CA GLN A 295 -10.16 19.83 -9.93
C GLN A 295 -8.91 19.59 -9.07
N ALA A 296 -8.69 18.34 -8.65
CA ALA A 296 -7.51 17.93 -7.89
C ALA A 296 -6.22 17.96 -8.72
N LEU A 297 -6.32 17.91 -10.05
CA LEU A 297 -5.17 17.90 -10.93
C LEU A 297 -4.43 19.24 -10.88
N GLY A 298 -3.25 19.20 -10.29
CA GLY A 298 -2.32 20.32 -10.15
C GLY A 298 -1.40 20.45 -11.36
N ARG A 299 -0.20 20.99 -11.12
CA ARG A 299 0.76 21.29 -12.18
C ARG A 299 1.29 20.01 -12.84
N HIS A 300 1.31 19.98 -14.18
CA HIS A 300 2.04 18.97 -14.94
C HIS A 300 3.56 19.17 -14.81
N VAL A 301 4.29 18.10 -14.53
CA VAL A 301 5.75 18.12 -14.41
C VAL A 301 6.36 17.64 -15.73
N PRO A 302 6.84 18.55 -16.59
CA PRO A 302 7.35 18.16 -17.91
C PRO A 302 8.64 17.35 -17.77
N ALA A 303 8.69 16.19 -18.42
CA ALA A 303 9.93 15.44 -18.61
C ALA A 303 10.79 16.10 -19.68
N LYS A 304 12.04 16.45 -19.34
CA LYS A 304 13.00 17.00 -20.31
C LYS A 304 13.79 15.86 -20.93
N ALA A 305 13.55 15.57 -22.21
CA ALA A 305 14.32 14.58 -22.96
C ALA A 305 15.82 14.88 -22.89
N ARG A 306 16.65 13.83 -22.75
CA ARG A 306 18.11 13.95 -22.66
C ARG A 306 18.78 12.68 -23.15
N GLY A 307 19.85 12.84 -23.93
CA GLY A 307 20.66 11.73 -24.44
C GLY A 307 20.00 10.96 -25.58
N ASP A 308 20.66 9.89 -26.02
CA ASP A 308 20.20 9.03 -27.14
C ASP A 308 19.31 7.91 -26.61
N TRP A 309 17.99 8.11 -26.67
CA TRP A 309 17.03 7.11 -26.23
C TRP A 309 16.89 5.95 -27.21
N ASP A 310 17.14 6.17 -28.50
CA ASP A 310 17.09 5.10 -29.50
C ASP A 310 18.17 4.05 -29.22
N ALA A 311 19.37 4.49 -28.83
CA ALA A 311 20.42 3.57 -28.37
C ALA A 311 19.99 2.77 -27.11
N VAL A 312 19.21 3.37 -26.21
CA VAL A 312 18.67 2.68 -25.02
C VAL A 312 17.57 1.70 -25.42
N ILE A 313 16.74 2.02 -26.42
CA ILE A 313 15.75 1.08 -26.95
C ILE A 313 16.46 -0.12 -27.58
N GLU A 314 17.49 0.08 -28.39
CA GLU A 314 18.21 -1.04 -29.02
C GLU A 314 18.97 -1.88 -28.00
N ARG A 315 19.75 -1.26 -27.12
CA ARG A 315 20.73 -1.99 -26.27
C ARG A 315 20.36 -2.10 -24.80
N GLY A 316 19.35 -1.36 -24.33
CA GLY A 316 19.05 -1.22 -22.91
C GLY A 316 20.12 -0.40 -22.17
N PHE A 317 19.93 -0.20 -20.86
CA PHE A 317 20.98 0.34 -20.00
C PHE A 317 22.04 -0.70 -19.67
N ARG A 318 23.27 -0.23 -19.45
CA ARG A 318 24.36 -1.06 -18.95
C ARG A 318 24.06 -1.51 -17.52
N THR A 319 24.01 -2.82 -17.32
CA THR A 319 23.90 -3.45 -16.00
C THR A 319 24.93 -4.57 -15.89
N LYS A 320 25.03 -5.23 -14.74
CA LYS A 320 25.88 -6.44 -14.61
C LYS A 320 25.45 -7.53 -15.59
N ASP A 321 24.14 -7.66 -15.80
CA ASP A 321 23.54 -8.67 -16.68
C ASP A 321 23.45 -8.21 -18.15
N ASN A 322 23.80 -6.94 -18.43
CA ASN A 322 23.84 -6.37 -19.77
C ASN A 322 25.07 -5.44 -19.94
N PRO A 323 26.29 -5.99 -20.01
CA PRO A 323 27.51 -5.18 -20.12
C PRO A 323 27.59 -4.38 -21.43
N GLY A 324 26.92 -4.83 -22.48
CA GLY A 324 26.85 -4.15 -23.79
C GLY A 324 25.87 -2.97 -23.86
N GLY A 325 25.12 -2.70 -22.79
CA GLY A 325 24.15 -1.62 -22.73
C GLY A 325 24.75 -0.21 -22.75
N VAL A 326 23.87 0.77 -22.89
CA VAL A 326 24.18 2.21 -22.83
C VAL A 326 24.58 2.61 -21.42
N GLU A 327 25.70 3.31 -21.27
CA GLU A 327 26.18 3.78 -19.97
C GLU A 327 25.22 4.80 -19.35
N GLY A 328 25.05 4.71 -18.03
CA GLY A 328 24.16 5.57 -17.26
C GLY A 328 22.82 4.94 -16.94
N ASN A 329 21.81 5.78 -16.67
CA ASN A 329 20.47 5.36 -16.26
C ASN A 329 19.42 6.43 -16.63
N ARG A 330 18.16 6.26 -16.21
CA ARG A 330 17.06 7.21 -16.42
C ARG A 330 17.32 8.64 -15.93
N ARG A 331 18.29 8.88 -15.05
CA ARG A 331 18.68 10.24 -14.62
C ARG A 331 19.61 10.92 -15.64
N SER A 332 20.42 10.15 -16.37
CA SER A 332 21.38 10.66 -17.36
C SER A 332 20.85 10.62 -18.80
N THR A 333 20.03 9.62 -19.13
CA THR A 333 19.44 9.42 -20.46
C THR A 333 17.95 9.11 -20.31
N ARG A 334 17.07 9.96 -20.86
CA ARG A 334 15.62 9.81 -20.70
C ARG A 334 14.83 10.32 -21.91
N PRO A 335 13.71 9.66 -22.24
CA PRO A 335 12.77 10.12 -23.27
C PRO A 335 11.98 11.36 -22.78
N PRO A 336 11.06 11.91 -23.57
CA PRO A 336 10.09 12.92 -23.11
C PRO A 336 9.02 12.37 -22.15
N PHE A 337 9.35 11.36 -21.34
CA PHE A 337 8.50 10.71 -20.36
C PHE A 337 9.25 10.52 -19.04
N ALA A 338 8.51 10.50 -17.93
CA ALA A 338 8.99 9.94 -16.67
C ALA A 338 8.98 8.41 -16.73
N GLY A 339 9.39 7.77 -15.62
CA GLY A 339 9.40 6.31 -15.46
C GLY A 339 10.70 5.80 -14.88
N ASP A 340 10.69 4.53 -14.51
CA ASP A 340 11.86 3.74 -14.14
C ASP A 340 12.25 2.77 -15.27
N GLY A 341 13.47 2.25 -15.20
CA GLY A 341 13.96 1.25 -16.17
C GLY A 341 13.86 1.69 -17.63
N THR A 342 13.47 0.78 -18.52
CA THR A 342 13.38 1.01 -19.97
C THR A 342 12.03 0.64 -20.57
N LEU A 343 11.09 0.16 -19.74
CA LEU A 343 9.80 -0.39 -20.15
C LEU A 343 8.60 0.37 -19.58
N ARG A 344 8.86 1.40 -18.75
CA ARG A 344 7.83 2.26 -18.16
C ARG A 344 7.98 3.70 -18.63
N PHE A 345 6.88 4.29 -19.08
CA PHE A 345 6.83 5.63 -19.64
C PHE A 345 5.58 6.35 -19.15
N GLU A 346 5.77 7.45 -18.43
CA GLU A 346 4.69 8.09 -17.68
C GLU A 346 4.67 9.61 -17.84
N ALA A 347 3.49 10.20 -17.73
CA ALA A 347 3.30 11.59 -17.38
C ALA A 347 3.22 11.74 -15.85
N VAL A 348 3.54 12.92 -15.33
CA VAL A 348 3.49 13.21 -13.88
C VAL A 348 2.72 14.49 -13.64
N ILE A 349 1.70 14.42 -12.80
CA ILE A 349 0.83 15.53 -12.41
C ILE A 349 0.81 15.63 -10.89
N ALA A 350 1.07 16.82 -10.34
CA ALA A 350 0.87 17.04 -8.91
C ALA A 350 -0.62 16.94 -8.54
N LEU A 351 -0.95 16.39 -7.37
CA LEU A 351 -2.31 16.31 -6.86
C LEU A 351 -2.51 17.28 -5.70
N ASN A 352 -3.64 17.99 -5.71
CA ASN A 352 -4.09 18.77 -4.57
C ASN A 352 -4.92 17.88 -3.64
N LEU A 353 -4.32 17.45 -2.53
CA LEU A 353 -4.95 16.56 -1.56
C LEU A 353 -6.06 17.22 -0.73
N ASP A 354 -6.17 18.55 -0.74
CA ASP A 354 -7.27 19.27 -0.07
C ASP A 354 -8.61 19.15 -0.83
N ARG A 355 -8.59 18.57 -2.04
CA ARG A 355 -9.73 18.55 -2.97
C ARG A 355 -10.29 17.16 -3.22
N ILE A 356 -9.66 16.12 -2.69
CA ILE A 356 -10.05 14.73 -2.92
C ILE A 356 -10.04 13.98 -1.62
N ASN A 357 -10.98 13.06 -1.47
CA ASN A 357 -10.95 12.01 -0.46
C ASN A 357 -10.46 10.68 -1.07
N ALA A 358 -10.55 9.59 -0.33
CA ALA A 358 -10.11 8.28 -0.82
C ALA A 358 -10.99 7.73 -1.95
N VAL A 359 -12.30 8.02 -1.93
CA VAL A 359 -13.24 7.60 -2.99
C VAL A 359 -12.91 8.31 -4.30
N ASP A 360 -12.61 9.61 -4.23
CA ASP A 360 -12.14 10.40 -5.37
C ASP A 360 -10.81 9.89 -5.93
N LEU A 361 -9.89 9.49 -5.05
CA LEU A 361 -8.64 8.87 -5.47
C LEU A 361 -8.89 7.52 -6.17
N THR A 362 -9.77 6.67 -5.65
CA THR A 362 -10.15 5.42 -6.32
C THR A 362 -10.79 5.72 -7.69
N ASN A 363 -11.68 6.72 -7.77
CA ASN A 363 -12.26 7.20 -9.03
C ASN A 363 -11.18 7.67 -10.01
N LEU A 364 -10.22 8.47 -9.53
CA LEU A 364 -9.13 9.01 -10.33
C LEU A 364 -8.27 7.90 -10.94
N LEU A 365 -7.86 6.91 -10.13
CA LEU A 365 -7.04 5.79 -10.60
C LEU A 365 -7.80 4.95 -11.64
N ASP A 366 -9.04 4.54 -11.34
CA ASP A 366 -9.85 3.72 -12.24
C ASP A 366 -10.18 4.44 -13.57
N ALA A 367 -10.65 5.69 -13.49
CA ALA A 367 -10.96 6.49 -14.68
C ALA A 367 -9.70 6.77 -15.53
N THR A 368 -8.55 7.03 -14.91
CA THR A 368 -7.28 7.20 -15.63
C THR A 368 -6.91 5.93 -16.39
N LEU A 369 -7.05 4.76 -15.77
CA LEU A 369 -6.75 3.49 -16.43
C LEU A 369 -7.72 3.20 -17.59
N LYS A 370 -9.03 3.39 -17.40
CA LYS A 370 -10.03 3.23 -18.47
C LYS A 370 -9.72 4.13 -19.67
N TYR A 371 -9.44 5.40 -19.40
CA TYR A 371 -9.06 6.39 -20.41
C TYR A 371 -7.83 5.98 -21.22
N LEU A 372 -6.80 5.45 -20.57
CA LEU A 372 -5.59 4.99 -21.23
C LEU A 372 -5.82 3.70 -22.03
N VAL A 373 -6.63 2.76 -21.54
CA VAL A 373 -7.01 1.54 -22.27
C VAL A 373 -7.75 1.89 -23.54
N GLU A 374 -8.78 2.74 -23.46
CA GLU A 374 -9.55 3.22 -24.63
C GLU A 374 -8.60 3.85 -25.66
N GLY A 375 -7.70 4.73 -25.21
CA GLY A 375 -6.69 5.31 -26.08
C GLY A 375 -5.73 4.32 -26.72
N ALA A 376 -5.34 3.27 -26.01
CA ALA A 376 -4.46 2.25 -26.56
C ALA A 376 -5.17 1.43 -27.65
N LEU A 377 -6.44 1.09 -27.43
CA LEU A 377 -7.26 0.32 -28.37
C LEU A 377 -7.60 1.12 -29.63
N ASP A 378 -7.94 2.41 -29.51
CA ASP A 378 -8.18 3.30 -30.65
C ASP A 378 -6.99 3.31 -31.61
N THR A 379 -5.77 3.34 -31.08
CA THR A 379 -4.54 3.39 -31.91
C THR A 379 -4.22 2.09 -32.64
N ASN A 380 -4.82 0.97 -32.23
CA ASN A 380 -4.65 -0.31 -32.93
C ASN A 380 -5.58 -0.42 -34.14
N LEU A 381 -6.73 0.25 -34.11
CA LEU A 381 -7.68 0.29 -35.23
C LEU A 381 -7.15 1.08 -36.43
N GLU A 382 -6.27 2.06 -36.22
CA GLU A 382 -5.62 2.82 -37.30
C GLU A 382 -4.55 2.02 -38.08
N ARG A 383 -4.29 0.75 -37.70
CA ARG A 383 -3.30 -0.14 -38.37
C ARG A 383 -3.91 -1.24 -39.24
N HIS A 384 -5.24 -1.34 -39.30
CA HIS A 384 -5.98 -2.25 -40.16
C HIS A 384 -6.87 -1.47 -41.12
#